data_AF-A0A8J8MTF1-F1
#
_entry.id   AF-A0A8J8MTF1-F1
#
_cell.length_a   1.000
_cell.length_b   1.000
_cell.length_c   1.000
_cell.angle_alpha   90.00
_cell.angle_beta   90.00
_cell.angle_gamma   90.00
#
_symmetry.space_group_name_H-M   'P 1'
#
loop_
_entity.id
_entity.type
_entity.pdbx_description
1 polymer ?
#
loop_
_entity_poly.entity_id
_entity_poly.type
_entity_poly.pdbx_seq_one_letter_code
_entity_poly.pdbx_strand_id
1 'polypeptide(L)'
;MPDTTTILGLPLLQPAQAQKHVTHNEALLMLDALVQPAVAERRSDPPPAPEDGDRILVGDDPTAAFAAHAQAIAVRQNGSWSFLAPRPGWRVHVLDTAEDLLWDGTAWTGPGARALTAARLGIGTEADDVNRLALRAEASLFTHAGAGHQLKVNKASAAQTASLLFQSAWSGRAEIGLAGTDDLSMKVSADGGTWTEALRLSGRTGLMTGAAVQTAATDTAAGRLMTVGAFGNTGAVRPDTAADLNDMTGIHRRVLAATGTANRPDSAAEWIVDCAISGTVTIQTAREVTTAAPRTAIRCGTNGVWSAWSFPLAIGRAVGKVSQTAGTATGALMEKGSNANGEYVRLADGMQICTSPTLTFGAVTTAQGTLYRSGDSTWTFPAEFASADKICVSGQSSNSARWMSGNLPGTTSVVLRLMAATSFTGSEYGRALAIGRWY
;
A
#
# COMPACT_ATOMS: atom_id res chain seq x y z
N MET A 1 -78.83 -50.74 -8.78
CA MET A 1 -77.35 -50.71 -8.77
C MET A 1 -76.95 -49.68 -9.80
N PRO A 2 -75.97 -48.81 -9.52
CA PRO A 2 -75.44 -47.90 -10.54
C PRO A 2 -74.83 -48.72 -11.69
N ASP A 3 -75.02 -48.27 -12.93
CA ASP A 3 -74.48 -48.92 -14.14
C ASP A 3 -73.05 -48.43 -14.48
N THR A 4 -72.51 -47.50 -13.70
CA THR A 4 -71.18 -46.91 -13.89
C THR A 4 -70.43 -46.74 -12.56
N THR A 5 -69.11 -46.62 -12.61
CA THR A 5 -68.28 -46.19 -11.46
C THR A 5 -68.50 -44.71 -11.14
N THR A 6 -68.16 -44.29 -9.92
CA THR A 6 -68.53 -42.96 -9.40
C THR A 6 -67.59 -41.84 -9.87
N ILE A 7 -66.29 -42.12 -10.04
CA ILE A 7 -65.28 -41.08 -10.29
C ILE A 7 -65.09 -40.84 -11.78
N LEU A 8 -64.85 -41.90 -12.56
CA LEU A 8 -64.54 -41.84 -13.98
C LEU A 8 -65.73 -42.25 -14.88
N GLY A 9 -66.84 -42.72 -14.31
CA GLY A 9 -68.02 -43.12 -15.07
C GLY A 9 -67.82 -44.38 -15.92
N LEU A 10 -66.96 -45.31 -15.49
CA LEU A 10 -66.67 -46.54 -16.23
C LEU A 10 -67.88 -47.49 -16.19
N PRO A 11 -68.33 -48.06 -17.33
CA PRO A 11 -69.47 -48.98 -17.35
C PRO A 11 -69.22 -50.26 -16.54
N LEU A 12 -70.16 -50.61 -15.67
CA LEU A 12 -70.13 -51.85 -14.89
C LEU A 12 -70.85 -52.99 -15.62
N LEU A 13 -70.38 -54.23 -15.46
CA LEU A 13 -71.07 -55.41 -15.98
C LEU A 13 -72.34 -55.70 -15.16
N GLN A 14 -73.46 -55.94 -15.87
CA GLN A 14 -74.73 -56.26 -15.22
C GLN A 14 -74.70 -57.62 -14.48
N PRO A 15 -75.52 -57.79 -13.43
CA PRO A 15 -75.63 -59.05 -12.69
C PRO A 15 -76.04 -60.27 -13.56
N ALA A 16 -75.94 -61.48 -13.00
CA ALA A 16 -76.33 -62.76 -13.61
C ALA A 16 -75.50 -63.26 -14.82
N GLN A 17 -74.36 -62.64 -15.12
CA GLN A 17 -73.38 -63.12 -16.12
C GLN A 17 -72.38 -64.15 -15.54
N ALA A 18 -72.87 -65.30 -15.06
CA ALA A 18 -72.04 -66.38 -14.49
C ALA A 18 -71.01 -65.91 -13.43
N GLN A 19 -71.40 -64.97 -12.56
CA GLN A 19 -70.58 -64.35 -11.51
C GLN A 19 -69.31 -63.58 -11.95
N LYS A 20 -69.02 -63.47 -13.26
CA LYS A 20 -67.85 -62.70 -13.77
C LYS A 20 -67.92 -61.19 -13.45
N HIS A 21 -69.13 -60.65 -13.34
CA HIS A 21 -69.37 -59.26 -12.98
C HIS A 21 -68.80 -58.89 -11.61
N VAL A 22 -68.65 -59.85 -10.69
CA VAL A 22 -68.13 -59.57 -9.33
C VAL A 22 -66.68 -59.15 -9.40
N THR A 23 -65.79 -60.01 -9.91
CA THR A 23 -64.35 -59.74 -9.94
C THR A 23 -63.96 -58.65 -10.93
N HIS A 24 -64.67 -58.54 -12.06
CA HIS A 24 -64.40 -57.51 -13.04
C HIS A 24 -64.83 -56.11 -12.56
N ASN A 25 -66.02 -55.99 -11.96
CA ASN A 25 -66.48 -54.70 -11.43
C ASN A 25 -65.61 -54.25 -10.25
N GLU A 26 -65.12 -55.18 -9.42
CA GLU A 26 -64.15 -54.87 -8.37
C GLU A 26 -62.84 -54.30 -8.95
N ALA A 27 -62.33 -54.88 -10.04
CA ALA A 27 -61.17 -54.35 -10.75
C ALA A 27 -61.44 -52.96 -11.35
N LEU A 28 -62.64 -52.72 -11.91
CA LEU A 28 -63.03 -51.41 -12.44
C LEU A 28 -63.14 -50.35 -11.33
N LEU A 29 -63.68 -50.69 -10.17
CA LEU A 29 -63.75 -49.80 -9.01
C LEU A 29 -62.36 -49.47 -8.44
N MET A 30 -61.42 -50.41 -8.49
CA MET A 30 -60.02 -50.15 -8.14
C MET A 30 -59.34 -49.20 -9.15
N LEU A 31 -59.59 -49.40 -10.44
CA LEU A 31 -59.06 -48.52 -11.50
C LEU A 31 -59.67 -47.12 -11.44
N ASP A 32 -60.97 -47.01 -11.14
CA ASP A 32 -61.70 -45.76 -10.94
C ASP A 32 -61.03 -44.85 -9.90
N ALA A 33 -60.49 -45.47 -8.86
CA ALA A 33 -59.79 -44.78 -7.79
C ALA A 33 -58.33 -44.42 -8.15
N LEU A 34 -57.61 -45.30 -8.87
CA LEU A 34 -56.16 -45.23 -9.07
C LEU A 34 -55.72 -44.56 -10.37
N VAL A 35 -56.59 -44.45 -11.38
CA VAL A 35 -56.25 -43.73 -12.60
C VAL A 35 -56.34 -42.23 -12.32
N GLN A 36 -55.22 -41.51 -12.50
CA GLN A 36 -55.09 -40.08 -12.17
C GLN A 36 -55.63 -39.77 -10.75
N PRO A 37 -55.05 -40.39 -9.71
CA PRO A 37 -55.63 -40.33 -8.37
C PRO A 37 -55.43 -38.92 -7.80
N ALA A 38 -56.55 -38.23 -7.60
CA ALA A 38 -56.61 -36.93 -6.93
C ALA A 38 -57.41 -37.09 -5.64
N VAL A 39 -56.76 -36.85 -4.50
CA VAL A 39 -57.39 -36.90 -3.17
C VAL A 39 -57.71 -35.48 -2.72
N ALA A 40 -58.78 -35.32 -1.94
CA ALA A 40 -59.18 -34.01 -1.43
C ALA A 40 -58.15 -33.44 -0.46
N GLU A 41 -57.73 -34.24 0.51
CA GLU A 41 -56.82 -33.86 1.59
C GLU A 41 -56.11 -35.09 2.18
N ARG A 42 -55.11 -34.84 3.04
CA ARG A 42 -54.47 -35.87 3.89
C ARG A 42 -54.99 -35.77 5.33
N ARG A 43 -55.59 -36.85 5.85
CA ARG A 43 -56.20 -36.85 7.20
C ARG A 43 -56.26 -38.24 7.84
N SER A 44 -56.39 -38.28 9.16
CA SER A 44 -56.35 -39.52 9.94
C SER A 44 -57.72 -40.11 10.30
N ASP A 45 -58.81 -39.35 10.22
CA ASP A 45 -60.19 -39.78 10.48
C ASP A 45 -61.09 -39.49 9.26
N PRO A 46 -62.26 -40.13 9.10
CA PRO A 46 -63.18 -39.84 7.99
C PRO A 46 -63.80 -38.44 8.06
N PRO A 47 -64.03 -37.76 6.91
CA PRO A 47 -64.83 -36.53 6.83
C PRO A 47 -66.20 -36.65 7.52
N PRO A 48 -66.71 -35.56 8.13
CA PRO A 48 -67.98 -35.58 8.85
C PRO A 48 -69.20 -35.84 7.93
N ALA A 49 -69.08 -35.52 6.64
CA ALA A 49 -70.11 -35.78 5.63
C ALA A 49 -69.46 -36.30 4.33
N PRO A 50 -69.05 -37.58 4.27
CA PRO A 50 -68.36 -38.12 3.11
C PRO A 50 -69.36 -38.52 2.02
N GLU A 51 -69.10 -38.08 0.79
CA GLU A 51 -69.88 -38.40 -0.40
C GLU A 51 -69.24 -39.57 -1.18
N ASP A 52 -70.06 -40.38 -1.85
CA ASP A 52 -69.53 -41.43 -2.71
C ASP A 52 -68.68 -40.80 -3.84
N GLY A 53 -67.45 -41.30 -4.02
CA GLY A 53 -66.44 -40.72 -4.89
C GLY A 53 -65.34 -39.95 -4.15
N ASP A 54 -65.55 -39.60 -2.87
CA ASP A 54 -64.52 -38.95 -2.07
C ASP A 54 -63.27 -39.84 -1.96
N ARG A 55 -62.12 -39.23 -2.23
CA ARG A 55 -60.80 -39.85 -2.11
C ARG A 55 -59.98 -39.09 -1.09
N ILE A 56 -59.46 -39.80 -0.11
CA ILE A 56 -58.69 -39.24 0.99
C ILE A 56 -57.37 -39.99 1.09
N LEU A 57 -56.27 -39.26 1.26
CA LEU A 57 -55.01 -39.88 1.64
C LEU A 57 -54.98 -40.05 3.16
N VAL A 58 -54.90 -41.29 3.63
CA VAL A 58 -54.90 -41.57 5.06
C VAL A 58 -53.57 -41.15 5.69
N GLY A 59 -53.64 -40.44 6.82
CA GLY A 59 -52.50 -39.97 7.61
C GLY A 59 -51.66 -41.10 8.23
N ASP A 60 -50.66 -40.71 9.02
CA ASP A 60 -49.74 -41.64 9.70
C ASP A 60 -50.41 -42.37 10.87
N ASP A 61 -51.28 -41.68 11.61
CA ASP A 61 -51.95 -42.19 12.82
C ASP A 61 -53.47 -42.27 12.62
N PRO A 62 -54.00 -43.22 11.84
CA PRO A 62 -55.42 -43.24 11.49
C PRO A 62 -56.33 -43.71 12.63
N THR A 63 -57.54 -43.17 12.67
CA THR A 63 -58.56 -43.44 13.71
C THR A 63 -59.94 -43.72 13.07
N ALA A 64 -60.90 -44.11 13.90
CA ALA A 64 -62.27 -44.43 13.46
C ALA A 64 -62.29 -45.41 12.27
N ALA A 65 -63.06 -45.13 11.21
CA ALA A 65 -63.15 -46.04 10.06
C ALA A 65 -61.84 -46.17 9.27
N PHE A 66 -60.84 -45.31 9.50
CA PHE A 66 -59.53 -45.38 8.85
C PHE A 66 -58.53 -46.23 9.64
N ALA A 67 -58.87 -46.68 10.85
CA ALA A 67 -57.98 -47.46 11.70
C ALA A 67 -57.38 -48.67 10.95
N ALA A 68 -56.09 -48.92 11.16
CA ALA A 68 -55.27 -49.93 10.46
C ALA A 68 -54.97 -49.68 8.97
N HIS A 69 -55.36 -48.53 8.39
CA HIS A 69 -55.14 -48.20 6.98
C HIS A 69 -54.24 -46.99 6.76
N ALA A 70 -53.19 -46.85 7.57
CA ALA A 70 -52.24 -45.74 7.47
C ALA A 70 -51.64 -45.67 6.05
N GLN A 71 -51.48 -44.44 5.52
CA GLN A 71 -50.95 -44.16 4.18
C GLN A 71 -51.76 -44.69 2.99
N ALA A 72 -52.89 -45.37 3.21
CA ALA A 72 -53.75 -45.87 2.15
C ALA A 72 -54.48 -44.73 1.44
N ILE A 73 -54.91 -44.97 0.21
CA ILE A 73 -55.90 -44.13 -0.46
C ILE A 73 -57.28 -44.69 -0.06
N ALA A 74 -57.99 -43.94 0.77
CA ALA A 74 -59.37 -44.25 1.16
C ALA A 74 -60.32 -43.70 0.10
N VAL A 75 -61.27 -44.52 -0.35
CA VAL A 75 -62.25 -44.18 -1.37
C VAL A 75 -63.64 -44.49 -0.84
N ARG A 76 -64.54 -43.50 -0.86
CA ARG A 76 -65.93 -43.68 -0.43
C ARG A 76 -66.74 -44.29 -1.58
N GLN A 77 -67.29 -45.48 -1.40
CA GLN A 77 -68.07 -46.20 -2.41
C GLN A 77 -69.24 -46.93 -1.77
N ASN A 78 -70.44 -46.77 -2.33
CA ASN A 78 -71.68 -47.41 -1.87
C ASN A 78 -71.92 -47.22 -0.36
N GLY A 79 -71.60 -46.03 0.17
CA GLY A 79 -71.73 -45.71 1.58
C GLY A 79 -70.72 -46.36 2.53
N SER A 80 -69.67 -47.02 2.01
CA SER A 80 -68.57 -47.63 2.77
C SER A 80 -67.20 -47.11 2.31
N TRP A 81 -66.17 -47.29 3.13
CA TRP A 81 -64.79 -46.94 2.77
C TRP A 81 -64.04 -48.17 2.24
N SER A 82 -63.45 -48.02 1.07
CA SER A 82 -62.50 -48.96 0.47
C SER A 82 -61.08 -48.39 0.60
N PHE A 83 -60.11 -49.22 0.98
CA PHE A 83 -58.73 -48.78 1.22
C PHE A 83 -57.76 -49.43 0.24
N LEU A 84 -56.98 -48.61 -0.45
CA LEU A 84 -55.98 -49.06 -1.41
C LEU A 84 -54.59 -48.81 -0.83
N ALA A 85 -53.89 -49.88 -0.47
CA ALA A 85 -52.52 -49.80 0.01
C ALA A 85 -51.57 -49.41 -1.15
N PRO A 86 -50.74 -48.36 -0.98
CA PRO A 86 -49.88 -47.88 -2.05
C PRO A 86 -48.73 -48.84 -2.35
N ARG A 87 -48.30 -48.85 -3.62
CA ARG A 87 -47.10 -49.58 -4.07
C ARG A 87 -46.02 -48.60 -4.52
N PRO A 88 -44.72 -48.95 -4.38
CA PRO A 88 -43.63 -48.07 -4.79
C PRO A 88 -43.84 -47.53 -6.21
N GLY A 89 -43.69 -46.21 -6.38
CA GLY A 89 -43.88 -45.53 -7.66
C GLY A 89 -45.28 -44.97 -7.90
N TRP A 90 -46.27 -45.28 -7.04
CA TRP A 90 -47.58 -44.64 -7.10
C TRP A 90 -47.46 -43.14 -6.86
N ARG A 91 -48.28 -42.37 -7.57
CA ARG A 91 -48.38 -40.92 -7.43
C ARG A 91 -49.80 -40.56 -7.05
N VAL A 92 -49.98 -39.53 -6.23
CA VAL A 92 -51.27 -38.95 -5.90
C VAL A 92 -51.15 -37.43 -5.88
N HIS A 93 -52.14 -36.75 -6.43
CA HIS A 93 -52.26 -35.31 -6.34
C HIS A 93 -53.17 -34.96 -5.16
N VAL A 94 -52.69 -34.16 -4.21
CA VAL A 94 -53.48 -33.73 -3.06
C VAL A 94 -54.01 -32.31 -3.34
N LEU A 95 -55.32 -32.18 -3.44
CA LEU A 95 -55.98 -30.97 -3.95
C LEU A 95 -55.89 -29.79 -2.97
N ASP A 96 -55.92 -30.04 -1.65
CA ASP A 96 -55.84 -29.00 -0.61
C ASP A 96 -54.48 -28.26 -0.59
N THR A 97 -53.38 -28.98 -0.82
CA THR A 97 -52.01 -28.44 -0.84
C THR A 97 -51.46 -28.18 -2.25
N ALA A 98 -52.15 -28.65 -3.29
CA ALA A 98 -51.69 -28.65 -4.68
C ALA A 98 -50.33 -29.37 -4.86
N GLU A 99 -50.11 -30.45 -4.10
CA GLU A 99 -48.86 -31.22 -4.13
C GLU A 99 -49.01 -32.57 -4.82
N ASP A 100 -48.00 -32.93 -5.63
CA ASP A 100 -47.84 -34.29 -6.15
C ASP A 100 -46.96 -35.11 -5.19
N LEU A 101 -47.54 -36.14 -4.59
CA LEU A 101 -46.82 -37.05 -3.71
C LEU A 101 -46.47 -38.34 -4.46
N LEU A 102 -45.26 -38.84 -4.24
CA LEU A 102 -44.79 -40.14 -4.72
C LEU A 102 -44.62 -41.09 -3.53
N TRP A 103 -45.20 -42.28 -3.61
CA TRP A 103 -44.93 -43.34 -2.64
C TRP A 103 -43.57 -43.99 -2.92
N ASP A 104 -42.62 -43.81 -1.99
CA ASP A 104 -41.26 -44.36 -2.11
C ASP A 104 -41.13 -45.83 -1.66
N GLY A 105 -42.21 -46.40 -1.11
CA GLY A 105 -42.24 -47.72 -0.49
C GLY A 105 -42.46 -47.68 1.02
N THR A 106 -42.23 -46.53 1.65
CA THR A 106 -42.36 -46.31 3.10
C THR A 106 -43.19 -45.09 3.46
N ALA A 107 -43.12 -44.02 2.66
CA ALA A 107 -43.86 -42.78 2.89
C ALA A 107 -44.24 -42.09 1.57
N TRP A 108 -45.25 -41.22 1.65
CA TRP A 108 -45.58 -40.28 0.57
C TRP A 108 -44.65 -39.07 0.63
N THR A 109 -43.87 -38.85 -0.43
CA THR A 109 -42.86 -37.78 -0.51
C THR A 109 -43.20 -36.75 -1.57
N GLY A 110 -43.16 -35.46 -1.20
CA GLY A 110 -43.35 -34.35 -2.13
C GLY A 110 -42.11 -34.05 -2.98
N PRO A 111 -42.23 -33.19 -4.01
CA PRO A 111 -41.14 -32.89 -4.93
C PRO A 111 -39.92 -32.26 -4.24
N GLY A 112 -40.14 -31.41 -3.23
CA GLY A 112 -39.08 -30.73 -2.47
C GLY A 112 -38.34 -31.63 -1.47
N ALA A 113 -38.91 -32.79 -1.09
CA ALA A 113 -38.27 -33.76 -0.21
C ALA A 113 -37.29 -34.69 -0.96
N ARG A 114 -37.24 -34.59 -2.29
CA ARG A 114 -36.43 -35.45 -3.16
C ARG A 114 -35.17 -34.72 -3.59
N ALA A 115 -34.03 -35.41 -3.47
CA ALA A 115 -32.78 -34.90 -4.02
C ALA A 115 -32.91 -34.77 -5.56
N LEU A 116 -32.83 -33.54 -6.07
CA LEU A 116 -32.77 -33.30 -7.50
C LEU A 116 -31.37 -33.64 -8.03
N THR A 117 -31.27 -34.69 -8.84
CA THR A 117 -30.08 -34.99 -9.63
C THR A 117 -30.46 -34.84 -11.10
N ALA A 118 -29.95 -33.79 -11.75
CA ALA A 118 -30.22 -33.50 -13.15
C ALA A 118 -28.91 -33.47 -13.95
N ALA A 119 -28.91 -34.08 -15.13
CA ALA A 119 -27.76 -34.01 -16.03
C ALA A 119 -27.55 -32.60 -16.62
N ARG A 120 -28.66 -31.86 -16.81
CA ARG A 120 -28.70 -30.46 -17.25
C ARG A 120 -29.87 -29.74 -16.57
N LEU A 121 -29.67 -28.48 -16.22
CA LEU A 121 -30.69 -27.59 -15.66
C LEU A 121 -30.59 -26.22 -16.31
N GLY A 122 -31.62 -25.87 -17.08
CA GLY A 122 -31.77 -24.56 -17.73
C GLY A 122 -32.91 -23.77 -17.09
N ILE A 123 -32.67 -22.51 -16.72
CA ILE A 123 -33.68 -21.58 -16.20
C ILE A 123 -33.72 -20.36 -17.12
N GLY A 124 -34.82 -20.18 -17.86
CA GLY A 124 -34.99 -19.09 -18.84
C GLY A 124 -34.14 -19.22 -20.12
N THR A 125 -33.36 -20.30 -20.23
CA THR A 125 -32.52 -20.68 -21.39
C THR A 125 -32.26 -22.18 -21.40
N GLU A 126 -31.90 -22.74 -22.55
CA GLU A 126 -31.47 -24.14 -22.67
C GLU A 126 -30.07 -24.35 -22.07
N ALA A 127 -29.88 -25.51 -21.44
CA ALA A 127 -28.59 -25.98 -20.96
C ALA A 127 -28.00 -27.00 -21.96
N ASP A 128 -26.69 -26.97 -22.15
CA ASP A 128 -25.96 -27.80 -23.12
C ASP A 128 -24.93 -28.72 -22.44
N ASP A 129 -24.12 -29.45 -23.22
CA ASP A 129 -23.11 -30.37 -22.68
C ASP A 129 -21.94 -29.67 -21.97
N VAL A 130 -21.71 -28.40 -22.27
CA VAL A 130 -20.70 -27.52 -21.69
C VAL A 130 -21.29 -26.74 -20.51
N ASN A 131 -22.37 -26.00 -20.74
CA ASN A 131 -23.11 -25.21 -19.76
C ASN A 131 -24.27 -26.01 -19.16
N ARG A 132 -23.94 -27.03 -18.37
CA ARG A 132 -24.95 -27.94 -17.79
C ARG A 132 -25.85 -27.27 -16.76
N LEU A 133 -25.42 -26.16 -16.17
CA LEU A 133 -26.26 -25.25 -15.41
C LEU A 133 -26.29 -23.92 -16.17
N ALA A 134 -27.44 -23.59 -16.77
CA ALA A 134 -27.61 -22.38 -17.57
C ALA A 134 -28.74 -21.52 -16.99
N LEU A 135 -28.49 -20.21 -16.85
CA LEU A 135 -29.44 -19.26 -16.30
C LEU A 135 -29.48 -18.01 -17.18
N ARG A 136 -30.69 -17.63 -17.62
CA ARG A 136 -30.98 -16.37 -18.28
C ARG A 136 -32.11 -15.68 -17.54
N ALA A 137 -31.72 -14.77 -16.65
CA ALA A 137 -32.61 -14.01 -15.79
C ALA A 137 -31.97 -12.65 -15.47
N GLU A 138 -32.74 -11.74 -14.86
CA GLU A 138 -32.22 -10.43 -14.41
C GLU A 138 -31.20 -10.56 -13.27
N ALA A 139 -31.33 -11.58 -12.42
CA ALA A 139 -30.43 -11.81 -11.28
C ALA A 139 -30.30 -13.29 -10.92
N SER A 140 -29.22 -13.61 -10.18
CA SER A 140 -29.04 -14.86 -9.45
C SER A 140 -28.74 -14.54 -7.98
N LEU A 141 -29.45 -15.18 -7.05
CA LEU A 141 -29.22 -15.02 -5.62
C LEU A 141 -28.73 -16.32 -5.02
N PHE A 142 -27.52 -16.29 -4.46
CA PHE A 142 -26.96 -17.37 -3.67
C PHE A 142 -26.87 -16.89 -2.21
N THR A 143 -27.74 -17.41 -1.35
CA THR A 143 -27.88 -16.96 0.04
C THR A 143 -27.49 -18.06 1.05
N HIS A 144 -27.37 -17.67 2.32
CA HIS A 144 -26.82 -18.49 3.39
C HIS A 144 -27.90 -19.11 4.28
N ALA A 145 -27.55 -20.20 4.97
CA ALA A 145 -28.35 -20.79 6.04
C ALA A 145 -27.91 -20.33 7.46
N GLY A 146 -27.02 -19.32 7.55
CA GLY A 146 -26.51 -18.80 8.83
C GLY A 146 -24.97 -18.70 8.84
N ALA A 147 -24.29 -19.74 9.33
CA ALA A 147 -22.84 -19.72 9.62
C ALA A 147 -21.92 -19.37 8.43
N GLY A 148 -22.37 -19.53 7.18
CA GLY A 148 -21.62 -19.13 5.99
C GLY A 148 -22.24 -19.62 4.69
N HIS A 149 -21.70 -19.14 3.57
CA HIS A 149 -22.02 -19.59 2.20
C HIS A 149 -20.72 -19.64 1.38
N GLN A 150 -20.52 -20.69 0.60
CA GLN A 150 -19.30 -20.89 -0.21
C GLN A 150 -19.65 -21.37 -1.61
N LEU A 151 -19.06 -20.72 -2.61
CA LEU A 151 -19.00 -21.25 -3.98
C LEU A 151 -17.65 -21.93 -4.17
N LYS A 152 -17.66 -23.25 -4.39
CA LYS A 152 -16.45 -24.05 -4.64
C LYS A 152 -16.31 -24.30 -6.13
N VAL A 153 -15.33 -23.64 -6.75
CA VAL A 153 -14.95 -23.86 -8.16
C VAL A 153 -13.62 -24.60 -8.18
N ASN A 154 -13.62 -25.82 -8.71
CA ASN A 154 -12.45 -26.69 -8.70
C ASN A 154 -11.93 -26.94 -10.12
N LYS A 155 -10.62 -27.02 -10.28
CA LYS A 155 -9.95 -27.39 -11.52
C LYS A 155 -9.24 -28.74 -11.34
N ALA A 156 -9.16 -29.53 -12.42
CA ALA A 156 -8.62 -30.89 -12.34
C ALA A 156 -7.09 -30.96 -12.14
N SER A 157 -6.36 -29.91 -12.56
CA SER A 157 -4.91 -29.82 -12.39
C SER A 157 -4.43 -28.36 -12.48
N ALA A 158 -3.16 -28.11 -12.14
CA ALA A 158 -2.59 -26.76 -12.09
C ALA A 158 -2.72 -25.99 -13.41
N ALA A 159 -2.58 -26.67 -14.55
CA ALA A 159 -2.64 -26.06 -15.89
C ALA A 159 -4.06 -25.70 -16.35
N GLN A 160 -5.10 -26.15 -15.65
CA GLN A 160 -6.49 -25.89 -15.99
C GLN A 160 -6.98 -24.54 -15.41
N THR A 161 -8.23 -24.19 -15.74
CA THR A 161 -8.85 -22.94 -15.32
C THR A 161 -10.01 -23.19 -14.35
N ALA A 162 -10.01 -22.45 -13.23
CA ALA A 162 -11.16 -22.27 -12.35
C ALA A 162 -11.32 -20.78 -12.07
N SER A 163 -12.32 -20.15 -12.70
CA SER A 163 -12.45 -18.69 -12.73
C SER A 163 -13.88 -18.21 -12.86
N LEU A 164 -14.06 -16.90 -12.63
CA LEU A 164 -15.23 -16.14 -13.04
C LEU A 164 -14.86 -15.32 -14.27
N LEU A 165 -15.52 -15.58 -15.40
CA LEU A 165 -15.36 -14.85 -16.66
C LEU A 165 -16.48 -13.82 -16.82
N PHE A 166 -16.10 -12.56 -16.94
CA PHE A 166 -17.00 -11.44 -17.20
C PHE A 166 -17.00 -11.12 -18.70
N GLN A 167 -18.18 -11.11 -19.31
CA GLN A 167 -18.36 -10.97 -20.76
C GLN A 167 -19.31 -9.82 -21.12
N SER A 168 -19.12 -9.27 -22.32
CA SER A 168 -20.09 -8.40 -22.99
C SER A 168 -20.31 -8.91 -24.41
N ALA A 169 -21.58 -9.11 -24.80
CA ALA A 169 -21.96 -9.68 -26.10
C ALA A 169 -21.16 -10.95 -26.46
N TRP A 170 -21.06 -11.91 -25.53
CA TRP A 170 -20.33 -13.18 -25.69
C TRP A 170 -18.81 -13.05 -25.85
N SER A 171 -18.25 -11.86 -25.65
CA SER A 171 -16.81 -11.61 -25.70
C SER A 171 -16.26 -11.36 -24.30
N GLY A 172 -15.19 -12.06 -23.92
CA GLY A 172 -14.53 -11.90 -22.62
C GLY A 172 -13.93 -10.50 -22.43
N ARG A 173 -14.05 -9.95 -21.23
CA ARG A 173 -13.51 -8.61 -20.87
C ARG A 173 -12.66 -8.62 -19.62
N ALA A 174 -13.03 -9.42 -18.64
CA ALA A 174 -12.24 -9.64 -17.44
C ALA A 174 -12.40 -11.08 -16.94
N GLU A 175 -11.37 -11.61 -16.31
CA GLU A 175 -11.38 -12.94 -15.72
C GLU A 175 -10.63 -12.93 -14.39
N ILE A 176 -11.23 -13.50 -13.34
CA ILE A 176 -10.62 -13.61 -12.01
C ILE A 176 -10.64 -15.07 -11.57
N GLY A 177 -9.48 -15.61 -11.22
CA GLY A 177 -9.38 -16.99 -10.71
C GLY A 177 -8.02 -17.63 -10.90
N LEU A 178 -8.00 -18.96 -10.81
CA LEU A 178 -6.85 -19.83 -11.01
C LEU A 178 -6.77 -20.22 -12.49
N ALA A 179 -6.07 -19.41 -13.30
CA ALA A 179 -6.09 -19.55 -14.76
C ALA A 179 -4.72 -19.97 -15.30
N GLY A 180 -4.52 -21.29 -15.46
CA GLY A 180 -3.29 -21.89 -15.97
C GLY A 180 -2.18 -22.09 -14.94
N THR A 181 -2.41 -21.67 -13.69
CA THR A 181 -1.53 -21.86 -12.52
C THR A 181 -2.38 -21.94 -11.25
N ASP A 182 -1.77 -22.29 -10.11
CA ASP A 182 -2.42 -22.26 -8.78
C ASP A 182 -2.39 -20.87 -8.11
N ASP A 183 -1.84 -19.87 -8.78
CA ASP A 183 -1.84 -18.48 -8.32
C ASP A 183 -3.17 -17.80 -8.68
N LEU A 184 -3.66 -16.92 -7.79
CA LEU A 184 -4.83 -16.10 -8.08
C LEU A 184 -4.45 -15.00 -9.08
N SER A 185 -5.15 -14.94 -10.20
CA SER A 185 -4.90 -13.96 -11.26
C SER A 185 -6.13 -13.12 -11.59
N MET A 186 -5.89 -11.87 -12.01
CA MET A 186 -6.88 -10.97 -12.59
C MET A 186 -6.39 -10.56 -13.98
N LYS A 187 -7.15 -10.95 -15.01
CA LYS A 187 -6.84 -10.69 -16.41
C LYS A 187 -7.90 -9.79 -17.01
N VAL A 188 -7.49 -8.90 -17.92
CA VAL A 188 -8.38 -8.01 -18.66
C VAL A 188 -8.09 -8.09 -20.15
N SER A 189 -9.11 -7.88 -20.96
CA SER A 189 -9.03 -7.91 -22.42
C SER A 189 -9.95 -6.86 -23.03
N ALA A 190 -9.44 -6.13 -24.02
CA ALA A 190 -10.22 -5.16 -24.78
C ALA A 190 -11.07 -5.82 -25.88
N ASP A 191 -10.60 -6.94 -26.44
CA ASP A 191 -11.16 -7.61 -27.62
C ASP A 191 -11.72 -9.02 -27.34
N GLY A 192 -11.40 -9.59 -26.17
CA GLY A 192 -11.73 -10.96 -25.76
C GLY A 192 -10.80 -12.04 -26.30
N GLY A 193 -9.82 -11.68 -27.13
CA GLY A 193 -8.81 -12.57 -27.68
C GLY A 193 -7.44 -12.37 -27.04
N THR A 194 -6.99 -11.11 -26.91
CA THR A 194 -5.72 -10.74 -26.32
C THR A 194 -5.91 -10.42 -24.84
N TRP A 195 -5.24 -11.16 -23.97
CA TRP A 195 -5.40 -11.02 -22.52
C TRP A 195 -4.15 -10.45 -21.87
N THR A 196 -4.34 -9.43 -21.03
CA THR A 196 -3.30 -8.87 -20.16
C THR A 196 -3.54 -9.34 -18.73
N GLU A 197 -2.56 -10.01 -18.14
CA GLU A 197 -2.58 -10.28 -16.70
C GLU A 197 -2.18 -9.02 -15.94
N ALA A 198 -3.19 -8.31 -15.43
CA ALA A 198 -3.00 -7.08 -14.69
C ALA A 198 -2.37 -7.35 -13.33
N LEU A 199 -2.87 -8.37 -12.63
CA LEU A 199 -2.43 -8.76 -11.28
C LEU A 199 -2.35 -10.28 -11.14
N ARG A 200 -1.34 -10.75 -10.42
CA ARG A 200 -1.18 -12.12 -9.95
C ARG A 200 -0.72 -12.11 -8.51
N LEU A 201 -1.37 -12.89 -7.64
CA LEU A 201 -0.94 -13.16 -6.28
C LEU A 201 -0.34 -14.56 -6.22
N SER A 202 0.94 -14.63 -5.87
CA SER A 202 1.60 -15.92 -5.71
C SER A 202 1.07 -16.66 -4.49
N GLY A 203 0.56 -17.87 -4.67
CA GLY A 203 0.18 -18.74 -3.55
C GLY A 203 1.37 -19.18 -2.69
N ARG A 204 2.60 -19.08 -3.23
CA ARG A 204 3.84 -19.43 -2.51
C ARG A 204 4.33 -18.33 -1.58
N THR A 205 4.28 -17.07 -2.03
CA THR A 205 4.91 -15.94 -1.32
C THR A 205 3.92 -14.93 -0.78
N GLY A 206 2.67 -14.94 -1.25
CA GLY A 206 1.67 -13.90 -0.96
C GLY A 206 1.94 -12.56 -1.67
N LEU A 207 2.95 -12.49 -2.54
CA LEU A 207 3.34 -11.25 -3.22
C LEU A 207 2.54 -11.04 -4.52
N MET A 208 2.29 -9.77 -4.83
CA MET A 208 1.63 -9.32 -6.07
C MET A 208 2.64 -9.03 -7.18
N THR A 209 2.35 -9.51 -8.39
CA THR A 209 3.04 -9.18 -9.65
C THR A 209 2.01 -8.90 -10.75
N GLY A 210 2.45 -8.55 -11.96
CA GLY A 210 1.58 -8.36 -13.13
C GLY A 210 1.85 -7.05 -13.86
N ALA A 211 1.17 -6.83 -14.99
CA ALA A 211 1.38 -5.65 -15.84
C ALA A 211 1.04 -4.32 -15.12
N ALA A 212 0.20 -4.37 -14.09
CA ALA A 212 -0.18 -3.21 -13.28
C ALA A 212 0.72 -3.00 -12.06
N VAL A 213 1.77 -3.81 -11.84
CA VAL A 213 2.69 -3.69 -10.70
C VAL A 213 4.09 -3.37 -11.23
N GLN A 214 4.83 -2.50 -10.54
CA GLN A 214 6.21 -2.22 -10.91
C GLN A 214 7.06 -3.50 -10.92
N THR A 215 7.91 -3.66 -11.94
CA THR A 215 8.80 -4.84 -12.07
C THR A 215 10.18 -4.62 -11.47
N ALA A 216 10.55 -3.37 -11.17
CA ALA A 216 11.82 -2.99 -10.55
C ALA A 216 11.66 -1.71 -9.71
N ALA A 217 12.59 -1.48 -8.78
CA ALA A 217 12.59 -0.28 -7.94
C ALA A 217 12.73 1.05 -8.72
N THR A 218 13.16 0.98 -9.98
CA THR A 218 13.32 2.13 -10.88
C THR A 218 12.28 2.17 -12.00
N ASP A 219 11.21 1.37 -11.92
CA ASP A 219 10.18 1.30 -12.95
C ASP A 219 9.34 2.58 -13.00
N THR A 220 9.54 3.38 -14.05
CA THR A 220 8.87 4.67 -14.28
C THR A 220 7.58 4.57 -15.10
N ALA A 221 7.10 3.36 -15.41
CA ALA A 221 5.89 3.21 -16.21
C ALA A 221 4.66 3.79 -15.49
N ALA A 222 3.98 4.72 -16.15
CA ALA A 222 2.81 5.40 -15.61
C ALA A 222 1.65 4.41 -15.36
N GLY A 223 0.91 4.63 -14.27
CA GLY A 223 -0.28 3.85 -13.92
C GLY A 223 -0.02 2.53 -13.21
N ARG A 224 1.26 2.15 -12.95
CA ARG A 224 1.59 0.95 -12.16
C ARG A 224 1.56 1.22 -10.65
N LEU A 225 1.18 0.21 -9.88
CA LEU A 225 1.28 0.18 -8.44
C LEU A 225 2.76 0.18 -8.02
N MET A 226 3.10 1.10 -7.12
CA MET A 226 4.46 1.26 -6.60
C MET A 226 4.78 0.15 -5.58
N THR A 227 5.95 -0.47 -5.72
CA THR A 227 6.42 -1.48 -4.75
C THR A 227 7.20 -0.81 -3.61
N VAL A 228 7.25 -1.46 -2.44
CA VAL A 228 8.07 -0.98 -1.32
C VAL A 228 9.54 -0.92 -1.73
N GLY A 229 10.24 0.15 -1.35
CA GLY A 229 11.62 0.43 -1.74
C GLY A 229 11.77 1.10 -3.11
N ALA A 230 10.71 1.22 -3.90
CA ALA A 230 10.78 1.90 -5.19
C ALA A 230 11.23 3.36 -5.02
N PHE A 231 12.10 3.79 -5.93
CA PHE A 231 12.75 5.10 -5.94
C PHE A 231 13.44 5.51 -4.62
N GLY A 232 13.78 4.53 -3.77
CA GLY A 232 14.41 4.78 -2.47
C GLY A 232 13.47 5.43 -1.44
N ASN A 233 12.16 5.42 -1.68
CA ASN A 233 11.17 6.03 -0.81
C ASN A 233 10.44 4.95 0.00
N THR A 234 11.02 4.42 1.10
CA THR A 234 10.28 3.83 2.25
C THR A 234 11.18 3.37 3.42
N GLY A 235 11.03 4.04 4.57
CA GLY A 235 10.67 3.42 5.86
C GLY A 235 11.74 2.80 6.77
N ALA A 236 12.62 1.93 6.27
CA ALA A 236 13.58 1.20 7.12
C ALA A 236 14.82 0.67 6.37
N VAL A 237 14.85 0.78 5.05
CA VAL A 237 15.90 0.24 4.20
C VAL A 237 16.79 1.39 3.73
N ARG A 238 18.08 1.30 4.02
CA ARG A 238 19.11 2.20 3.48
C ARG A 238 18.98 2.21 1.95
N PRO A 239 19.03 3.38 1.27
CA PRO A 239 18.94 3.42 -0.18
C PRO A 239 19.99 2.52 -0.85
N ASP A 240 19.71 2.08 -2.07
CA ASP A 240 20.66 1.30 -2.86
C ASP A 240 21.98 2.06 -3.03
N THR A 241 23.09 1.31 -3.01
CA THR A 241 24.41 1.92 -3.20
C THR A 241 24.64 2.16 -4.69
N ALA A 242 24.89 3.41 -5.08
CA ALA A 242 25.24 3.73 -6.47
C ALA A 242 26.67 3.26 -6.79
N ALA A 243 26.85 2.67 -7.97
CA ALA A 243 28.18 2.40 -8.52
C ALA A 243 28.85 3.70 -9.00
N ASP A 244 28.11 4.51 -9.74
CA ASP A 244 28.53 5.86 -10.18
C ASP A 244 27.35 6.82 -10.04
N LEU A 245 27.60 7.99 -9.43
CA LEU A 245 26.59 9.04 -9.34
C LEU A 245 26.30 9.73 -10.68
N ASN A 246 27.17 9.65 -11.68
CA ASN A 246 26.92 10.23 -13.00
C ASN A 246 25.88 9.43 -13.80
N ASP A 247 25.72 8.14 -13.49
CA ASP A 247 24.80 7.21 -14.17
C ASP A 247 23.40 7.18 -13.54
N MET A 248 23.13 8.10 -12.61
CA MET A 248 21.85 8.22 -11.93
C MET A 248 20.75 8.60 -12.93
N THR A 249 19.95 7.60 -13.31
CA THR A 249 18.74 7.75 -14.11
C THR A 249 17.49 7.78 -13.22
N GLY A 250 16.46 8.53 -13.64
CA GLY A 250 15.17 8.61 -12.96
C GLY A 250 14.95 9.90 -12.16
N ILE A 251 13.75 10.47 -12.31
CA ILE A 251 13.33 11.68 -11.59
C ILE A 251 13.09 11.33 -10.11
N HIS A 252 13.63 12.14 -9.18
CA HIS A 252 13.46 12.00 -7.73
C HIS A 252 13.99 10.67 -7.15
N ARG A 253 15.08 10.13 -7.72
CA ARG A 253 15.78 8.96 -7.17
C ARG A 253 16.65 9.36 -5.99
N ARG A 254 16.63 8.54 -4.93
CA ARG A 254 17.53 8.63 -3.78
C ARG A 254 18.45 7.41 -3.74
N VAL A 255 19.76 7.63 -3.61
CA VAL A 255 20.78 6.57 -3.48
C VAL A 255 21.74 6.86 -2.34
N LEU A 256 22.46 5.83 -1.91
CA LEU A 256 23.63 5.95 -1.05
C LEU A 256 24.89 6.04 -1.92
N ALA A 257 25.75 7.00 -1.64
CA ALA A 257 27.14 7.02 -2.11
C ALA A 257 28.07 6.70 -0.95
N ALA A 258 28.80 5.59 -1.07
CA ALA A 258 29.70 5.08 -0.03
C ALA A 258 31.08 4.76 -0.63
N THR A 259 31.93 4.06 0.13
CA THR A 259 33.22 3.57 -0.38
C THR A 259 33.01 2.72 -1.63
N GLY A 260 33.70 3.07 -2.72
CA GLY A 260 33.56 2.42 -4.03
C GLY A 260 32.60 3.12 -5.00
N THR A 261 31.77 4.05 -4.53
CA THR A 261 30.93 4.88 -5.41
C THR A 261 31.79 5.92 -6.15
N ALA A 262 31.78 5.88 -7.48
CA ALA A 262 32.42 6.88 -8.32
C ALA A 262 31.68 8.22 -8.26
N ASN A 263 32.44 9.31 -8.43
CA ASN A 263 31.93 10.68 -8.49
C ASN A 263 31.17 11.16 -7.23
N ARG A 264 31.41 10.53 -6.06
CA ARG A 264 30.89 10.99 -4.76
C ARG A 264 31.49 12.34 -4.32
N PRO A 265 30.82 13.12 -3.46
CA PRO A 265 31.27 14.44 -3.04
C PRO A 265 32.70 14.47 -2.49
N ASP A 266 33.04 13.50 -1.65
CA ASP A 266 34.41 13.27 -1.19
C ASP A 266 34.63 11.81 -0.76
N SER A 267 35.89 11.47 -0.51
CA SER A 267 36.27 10.13 -0.08
C SER A 267 36.08 9.85 1.42
N ALA A 268 35.85 10.89 2.22
CA ALA A 268 35.91 10.85 3.67
C ALA A 268 34.58 10.45 4.33
N ALA A 269 33.46 10.57 3.61
CA ALA A 269 32.13 10.36 4.17
C ALA A 269 31.21 9.53 3.28
N GLU A 270 30.12 9.06 3.88
CA GLU A 270 28.97 8.50 3.16
C GLU A 270 27.88 9.54 2.99
N TRP A 271 27.19 9.46 1.86
CA TRP A 271 26.24 10.47 1.43
C TRP A 271 24.92 9.83 1.00
N ILE A 272 23.81 10.46 1.34
CA ILE A 272 22.52 10.22 0.70
C ILE A 272 22.36 11.27 -0.38
N VAL A 273 22.19 10.82 -1.63
CA VAL A 273 22.14 11.67 -2.81
C VAL A 273 20.74 11.62 -3.41
N ASP A 274 20.08 12.77 -3.44
CA ASP A 274 18.82 12.98 -4.14
C ASP A 274 19.11 13.53 -5.55
N CYS A 275 18.48 12.93 -6.57
CA CYS A 275 18.59 13.33 -7.97
C CYS A 275 17.29 13.98 -8.46
N ALA A 276 17.36 15.19 -8.99
CA ALA A 276 16.26 15.85 -9.68
C ALA A 276 16.63 16.08 -11.15
N ILE A 277 15.80 15.62 -12.08
CA ILE A 277 16.04 15.70 -13.53
C ILE A 277 14.93 16.52 -14.18
N SER A 278 15.32 17.52 -14.97
CA SER A 278 14.41 18.32 -15.80
C SER A 278 15.03 18.51 -17.19
N GLY A 279 14.52 17.76 -18.17
CA GLY A 279 15.07 17.73 -19.51
C GLY A 279 16.52 17.24 -19.50
N THR A 280 17.46 18.11 -19.89
CA THR A 280 18.90 17.82 -19.95
C THR A 280 19.67 18.19 -18.69
N VAL A 281 19.00 18.83 -17.73
CA VAL A 281 19.59 19.31 -16.48
C VAL A 281 19.31 18.31 -15.38
N THR A 282 20.36 17.88 -14.70
CA THR A 282 20.31 17.02 -13.52
C THR A 282 20.94 17.75 -12.34
N ILE A 283 20.20 17.87 -11.25
CA ILE A 283 20.69 18.43 -10.00
C ILE A 283 20.84 17.28 -9.00
N GLN A 284 22.02 17.19 -8.40
CA GLN A 284 22.28 16.27 -7.31
C GLN A 284 22.51 17.04 -6.02
N THR A 285 21.76 16.66 -4.99
CA THR A 285 21.93 17.19 -3.64
C THR A 285 22.32 16.03 -2.73
N ALA A 286 23.50 16.11 -2.13
CA ALA A 286 24.05 15.10 -1.25
C ALA A 286 24.04 15.59 0.20
N ARG A 287 23.61 14.73 1.12
CA ARG A 287 23.66 14.96 2.58
C ARG A 287 24.54 13.92 3.23
N GLU A 288 25.52 14.38 4.00
CA GLU A 288 26.41 13.51 4.76
C GLU A 288 25.63 12.78 5.85
N VAL A 289 25.92 11.50 6.08
CA VAL A 289 25.21 10.67 7.10
C VAL A 289 26.11 10.04 8.14
N THR A 290 27.42 10.31 8.09
CA THR A 290 28.43 9.73 8.99
C THR A 290 28.73 10.60 10.21
N THR A 291 28.04 11.73 10.39
CA THR A 291 28.32 12.70 11.47
C THR A 291 27.06 13.39 11.97
N ALA A 292 27.11 13.87 13.22
CA ALA A 292 26.06 14.68 13.85
C ALA A 292 26.00 16.12 13.30
N ALA A 293 27.02 16.56 12.56
CA ALA A 293 27.07 17.88 11.91
C ALA A 293 27.21 17.74 10.38
N PRO A 294 26.17 17.22 9.70
CA PRO A 294 26.27 16.78 8.31
C PRO A 294 26.52 17.95 7.36
N ARG A 295 27.43 17.75 6.41
CA ARG A 295 27.61 18.66 5.28
C ARG A 295 26.54 18.41 4.21
N THR A 296 26.27 19.46 3.43
CA THR A 296 25.51 19.36 2.18
C THR A 296 26.46 19.63 1.02
N ALA A 297 26.32 18.87 -0.06
CA ALA A 297 27.00 19.13 -1.31
C ALA A 297 25.98 19.18 -2.45
N ILE A 298 26.21 20.05 -3.43
CA ILE A 298 25.34 20.23 -4.59
C ILE A 298 26.21 20.24 -5.84
N ARG A 299 25.75 19.59 -6.90
CA ARG A 299 26.31 19.74 -8.25
C ARG A 299 25.24 19.71 -9.31
N CYS A 300 25.59 20.19 -10.49
CA CYS A 300 24.73 20.19 -11.66
C CYS A 300 25.40 19.40 -12.79
N GLY A 301 24.63 18.56 -13.46
CA GLY A 301 24.97 17.89 -14.71
C GLY A 301 24.10 18.44 -15.83
N THR A 302 24.71 18.85 -16.95
CA THR A 302 23.99 19.29 -18.16
C THR A 302 24.50 18.49 -19.34
N ASN A 303 23.61 17.76 -20.03
CA ASN A 303 23.98 16.88 -21.15
C ASN A 303 25.13 15.91 -20.82
N GLY A 304 25.14 15.34 -19.61
CA GLY A 304 26.17 14.41 -19.15
C GLY A 304 27.48 15.07 -18.70
N VAL A 305 27.64 16.40 -18.83
CA VAL A 305 28.80 17.14 -18.31
C VAL A 305 28.49 17.63 -16.90
N TRP A 306 29.34 17.26 -15.93
CA TRP A 306 29.12 17.54 -14.52
C TRP A 306 30.00 18.68 -14.00
N SER A 307 29.43 19.57 -13.22
CA SER A 307 30.19 20.50 -12.39
C SER A 307 30.92 19.75 -11.28
N ALA A 308 31.98 20.35 -10.74
CA ALA A 308 32.52 19.94 -9.46
C ALA A 308 31.43 20.02 -8.37
N TRP A 309 31.60 19.23 -7.31
CA TRP A 309 30.78 19.34 -6.12
C TRP A 309 31.05 20.67 -5.42
N SER A 310 29.98 21.43 -5.18
CA SER A 310 30.01 22.63 -4.34
C SER A 310 29.51 22.27 -2.95
N PHE A 311 30.16 22.80 -1.92
CA PHE A 311 29.75 22.64 -0.52
C PHE A 311 29.23 23.98 -0.01
N PRO A 312 27.90 24.19 0.02
CA PRO A 312 27.34 25.44 0.52
C PRO A 312 27.75 25.68 1.98
N LEU A 313 28.19 26.90 2.28
CA LEU A 313 28.51 27.29 3.65
C LEU A 313 27.22 27.40 4.47
N ALA A 314 27.08 26.56 5.48
CA ALA A 314 26.02 26.71 6.47
C ALA A 314 26.36 27.87 7.43
N ILE A 315 25.40 28.76 7.69
CA ILE A 315 25.60 29.95 8.56
C ILE A 315 26.16 29.57 9.94
N GLY A 316 25.71 28.44 10.52
CA GLY A 316 26.22 27.93 11.80
C GLY A 316 27.71 27.53 11.79
N ARG A 317 28.36 27.49 10.63
CA ARG A 317 29.79 27.20 10.45
C ARG A 317 30.59 28.40 9.95
N ALA A 318 29.96 29.57 9.83
CA ALA A 318 30.63 30.78 9.37
C ALA A 318 31.70 31.26 10.37
N VAL A 319 31.46 31.06 11.68
CA VAL A 319 32.42 31.39 12.74
C VAL A 319 32.96 30.10 13.37
N GLY A 320 34.29 29.97 13.43
CA GLY A 320 34.98 28.79 13.95
C GLY A 320 36.48 28.88 13.67
N LYS A 321 37.23 27.79 13.84
CA LYS A 321 38.66 27.78 13.51
C LYS A 321 38.85 28.01 12.01
N VAL A 322 39.61 29.03 11.65
CA VAL A 322 39.97 29.31 10.26
C VAL A 322 41.21 28.50 9.91
N SER A 323 41.20 27.88 8.74
CA SER A 323 42.33 27.14 8.20
C SER A 323 42.35 27.26 6.68
N GLN A 324 43.53 27.08 6.09
CA GLN A 324 43.72 27.07 4.65
C GLN A 324 44.72 26.00 4.24
N THR A 325 44.61 25.56 2.99
CA THR A 325 45.61 24.75 2.31
C THR A 325 45.89 25.38 0.96
N ALA A 326 47.16 25.73 0.68
CA ALA A 326 47.60 26.36 -0.56
C ALA A 326 46.77 27.60 -0.98
N GLY A 327 46.40 28.45 -0.01
CA GLY A 327 45.64 29.67 -0.23
C GLY A 327 44.12 29.46 -0.35
N THR A 328 43.63 28.23 -0.26
CA THR A 328 42.20 27.90 -0.27
C THR A 328 41.71 27.65 1.15
N ALA A 329 40.65 28.34 1.57
CA ALA A 329 40.04 28.16 2.87
C ALA A 329 39.47 26.74 3.03
N THR A 330 39.86 26.05 4.10
CA THR A 330 39.38 24.70 4.46
C THR A 330 38.59 24.66 5.76
N GLY A 331 38.59 25.77 6.51
CA GLY A 331 37.93 25.92 7.81
C GLY A 331 36.71 26.85 7.76
N ALA A 332 36.42 27.51 8.87
CA ALA A 332 35.38 28.54 8.95
C ALA A 332 35.76 29.80 8.15
N LEU A 333 34.78 30.69 7.91
CA LEU A 333 35.03 31.98 7.26
C LEU A 333 35.75 32.96 8.18
N MET A 334 35.45 32.92 9.48
CA MET A 334 36.00 33.83 10.48
C MET A 334 36.29 33.10 11.79
N GLU A 335 37.40 33.45 12.43
CA GLU A 335 37.79 32.99 13.77
C GLU A 335 37.88 34.21 14.67
N LYS A 336 37.40 34.09 15.92
CA LYS A 336 37.62 35.09 16.96
C LYS A 336 38.26 34.42 18.16
N GLY A 337 39.23 35.09 18.77
CA GLY A 337 39.82 34.67 20.03
C GLY A 337 40.28 35.85 20.86
N SER A 338 40.50 35.62 22.14
CA SER A 338 40.99 36.64 23.08
C SER A 338 41.94 36.01 24.10
N ASN A 339 42.89 36.80 24.55
CA ASN A 339 43.78 36.47 25.66
C ASN A 339 44.18 37.76 26.40
N ALA A 340 45.09 37.67 27.37
CA ALA A 340 45.53 38.83 28.15
C ALA A 340 46.17 39.95 27.29
N ASN A 341 46.64 39.62 26.09
CA ASN A 341 47.29 40.54 25.16
C ASN A 341 46.32 41.19 24.16
N GLY A 342 45.02 40.90 24.26
CA GLY A 342 43.97 41.53 23.46
C GLY A 342 43.04 40.52 22.77
N GLU A 343 42.39 40.97 21.71
CA GLU A 343 41.50 40.14 20.88
C GLU A 343 42.01 40.07 19.45
N TYR A 344 41.73 38.95 18.77
CA TYR A 344 42.03 38.79 17.36
C TYR A 344 40.83 38.30 16.55
N VAL A 345 40.82 38.68 15.28
CA VAL A 345 39.95 38.11 14.25
C VAL A 345 40.84 37.59 13.13
N ARG A 346 40.65 36.32 12.74
CA ARG A 346 41.18 35.79 11.47
C ARG A 346 40.06 35.65 10.48
N LEU A 347 40.33 35.98 9.24
CA LEU A 347 39.44 35.76 8.12
C LEU A 347 40.04 34.74 7.17
N ALA A 348 39.18 33.99 6.51
CA ALA A 348 39.56 32.93 5.58
C ALA A 348 40.31 33.44 4.33
N ASP A 349 40.27 34.74 4.06
CA ASP A 349 41.05 35.41 3.01
C ASP A 349 42.52 35.66 3.40
N GLY A 350 42.90 35.32 4.64
CA GLY A 350 44.24 35.50 5.19
C GLY A 350 44.44 36.75 6.01
N MET A 351 43.45 37.64 6.12
CA MET A 351 43.56 38.81 6.98
C MET A 351 43.50 38.41 8.47
N GLN A 352 44.40 38.99 9.26
CA GLN A 352 44.35 38.94 10.72
C GLN A 352 44.28 40.36 11.26
N ILE A 353 43.38 40.58 12.22
CA ILE A 353 43.18 41.85 12.91
C ILE A 353 43.40 41.58 14.38
N CYS A 354 44.39 42.23 14.97
CA CYS A 354 44.66 42.21 16.41
C CYS A 354 44.24 43.55 17.00
N THR A 355 43.55 43.52 18.14
CA THR A 355 43.17 44.70 18.93
C THR A 355 43.79 44.60 20.30
N SER A 356 44.46 45.66 20.76
CA SER A 356 45.15 45.64 22.05
C SER A 356 44.16 45.74 23.21
N PRO A 357 44.53 45.29 24.42
CA PRO A 357 43.89 45.74 25.64
C PRO A 357 44.16 47.24 25.82
N THR A 358 43.66 47.82 26.91
CA THR A 358 44.09 49.17 27.29
C THR A 358 45.59 49.15 27.60
N LEU A 359 46.38 49.78 26.74
CA LEU A 359 47.81 49.96 26.92
C LEU A 359 48.05 51.15 27.85
N THR A 360 49.03 51.00 28.75
CA THR A 360 49.45 52.07 29.66
C THR A 360 50.82 52.58 29.24
N PHE A 361 50.94 53.90 29.15
CA PHE A 361 52.17 54.61 28.84
C PHE A 361 52.58 55.46 30.05
N GLY A 362 53.88 55.55 30.28
CA GLY A 362 54.45 56.43 31.30
C GLY A 362 54.43 57.90 30.89
N ALA A 363 55.04 58.73 31.72
CA ALA A 363 55.14 60.18 31.51
C ALA A 363 55.76 60.53 30.14
N VAL A 364 55.19 61.54 29.48
CA VAL A 364 55.64 62.07 28.18
C VAL A 364 56.54 63.27 28.46
N THR A 365 57.77 63.01 28.89
CA THR A 365 58.71 64.04 29.37
C THR A 365 60.06 64.04 28.67
N THR A 366 60.36 62.98 27.90
CA THR A 366 61.64 62.89 27.20
C THR A 366 61.59 63.76 25.94
N ALA A 367 62.47 64.76 25.83
CA ALA A 367 62.52 65.63 24.67
C ALA A 367 62.98 64.85 23.41
N GLN A 368 62.28 65.07 22.28
CA GLN A 368 62.63 64.56 20.96
C GLN A 368 62.41 65.68 19.94
N GLY A 369 63.45 66.48 19.69
CA GLY A 369 63.34 67.71 18.90
C GLY A 369 62.46 68.75 19.61
N THR A 370 61.45 69.28 18.91
CA THR A 370 60.44 70.20 19.47
C THR A 370 59.27 69.49 20.15
N LEU A 371 59.27 68.15 20.17
CA LEU A 371 58.22 67.31 20.75
C LEU A 371 58.71 66.61 22.02
N TYR A 372 57.78 66.01 22.75
CA TYR A 372 58.04 65.13 23.89
C TYR A 372 57.53 63.72 23.60
N ARG A 373 58.21 62.72 24.16
CA ARG A 373 57.84 61.31 24.03
C ARG A 373 57.76 60.59 25.38
N SER A 374 56.96 59.53 25.43
CA SER A 374 57.00 58.54 26.52
C SER A 374 58.18 57.60 26.38
N GLY A 375 58.42 56.80 27.42
CA GLY A 375 59.19 55.56 27.27
C GLY A 375 58.51 54.58 26.31
N ASP A 376 59.28 53.59 25.86
CA ASP A 376 58.80 52.53 24.98
C ASP A 376 57.87 51.56 25.73
N SER A 377 56.77 51.19 25.08
CA SER A 377 55.79 50.22 25.57
C SER A 377 55.58 49.15 24.51
N THR A 378 55.84 47.89 24.87
CA THR A 378 55.72 46.76 23.94
C THR A 378 54.32 46.18 24.03
N TRP A 379 53.63 46.15 22.89
CA TRP A 379 52.40 45.38 22.75
C TRP A 379 52.71 44.05 22.05
N THR A 380 52.59 42.95 22.78
CA THR A 380 52.58 41.60 22.22
C THR A 380 51.22 41.34 21.57
N PHE A 381 51.20 40.84 20.34
CA PHE A 381 49.94 40.56 19.67
C PHE A 381 49.24 39.34 20.28
N PRO A 382 47.89 39.35 20.37
CA PRO A 382 47.13 38.20 20.84
C PRO A 382 47.21 36.98 19.91
N ALA A 383 47.59 37.17 18.64
CA ALA A 383 47.92 36.10 17.69
C ALA A 383 49.11 36.54 16.81
N GLU A 384 49.99 35.59 16.48
CA GLU A 384 51.15 35.84 15.61
C GLU A 384 50.73 36.06 14.15
N PHE A 385 51.39 37.01 13.47
CA PHE A 385 51.27 37.26 12.03
C PHE A 385 52.30 36.44 11.24
N ALA A 386 51.97 36.07 10.00
CA ALA A 386 52.86 35.27 9.15
C ALA A 386 54.09 36.03 8.63
N SER A 387 53.99 37.35 8.50
CA SER A 387 55.07 38.20 7.98
C SER A 387 55.00 39.61 8.57
N ALA A 388 56.14 40.11 9.05
CA ALA A 388 56.30 41.44 9.61
C ALA A 388 56.06 42.56 8.58
N ASP A 389 56.47 42.35 7.33
CA ASP A 389 56.44 43.36 6.25
C ASP A 389 55.03 43.75 5.79
N LYS A 390 54.01 43.04 6.26
CA LYS A 390 52.59 43.23 5.88
C LYS A 390 51.73 43.73 7.03
N ILE A 391 52.33 44.10 8.16
CA ILE A 391 51.61 44.57 9.34
C ILE A 391 51.52 46.09 9.33
N CYS A 392 50.31 46.62 9.39
CA CYS A 392 50.04 48.03 9.64
C CYS A 392 49.50 48.20 11.06
N VAL A 393 50.09 49.12 11.83
CA VAL A 393 49.68 49.41 13.20
C VAL A 393 49.18 50.84 13.29
N SER A 394 48.01 51.03 13.89
CA SER A 394 47.47 52.32 14.26
C SER A 394 47.07 52.31 15.72
N GLY A 395 46.94 53.48 16.34
CA GLY A 395 46.52 53.55 17.73
C GLY A 395 46.03 54.92 18.13
N GLN A 396 45.25 54.93 19.20
CA GLN A 396 44.62 56.11 19.78
C GLN A 396 44.99 56.22 21.25
N SER A 397 45.21 57.45 21.71
CA SER A 397 45.42 57.74 23.12
C SER A 397 44.10 58.23 23.75
N SER A 398 44.05 58.28 25.08
CA SER A 398 42.93 58.85 25.83
C SER A 398 42.84 60.38 25.75
N ASN A 399 43.78 61.06 25.08
CA ASN A 399 43.84 62.51 25.00
C ASN A 399 44.20 62.98 23.58
N SER A 400 43.37 63.83 23.00
CA SER A 400 43.53 64.33 21.62
C SER A 400 44.84 65.11 21.38
N ALA A 401 45.52 65.60 22.42
CA ALA A 401 46.81 66.26 22.31
C ALA A 401 48.01 65.29 22.14
N ARG A 402 47.76 63.98 22.13
CA ARG A 402 48.80 62.93 22.11
C ARG A 402 48.50 61.88 21.07
N TRP A 403 49.50 61.43 20.33
CA TRP A 403 49.35 60.39 19.32
C TRP A 403 50.35 59.25 19.52
N MET A 404 50.00 58.06 19.02
CA MET A 404 50.89 56.91 19.06
C MET A 404 51.83 56.92 17.87
N SER A 405 53.09 56.60 18.12
CA SER A 405 54.08 56.25 17.09
C SER A 405 54.67 54.89 17.41
N GLY A 406 54.88 54.05 16.40
CA GLY A 406 55.46 52.73 16.55
C GLY A 406 56.69 52.53 15.66
N ASN A 407 57.55 51.61 16.05
CA ASN A 407 58.59 51.08 15.16
C ASN A 407 57.97 50.08 14.16
N LEU A 408 58.77 49.59 13.21
CA LEU A 408 58.37 48.46 12.37
C LEU A 408 57.99 47.26 13.27
N PRO A 409 56.79 46.71 13.12
CA PRO A 409 56.31 45.58 13.92
C PRO A 409 57.07 44.29 13.56
N GLY A 410 57.27 43.42 14.54
CA GLY A 410 57.62 42.00 14.30
C GLY A 410 56.37 41.14 14.13
N THR A 411 56.53 39.83 13.92
CA THR A 411 55.38 38.91 13.78
C THR A 411 54.58 38.75 15.08
N THR A 412 55.21 38.95 16.23
CA THR A 412 54.62 38.69 17.56
C THR A 412 54.39 39.94 18.40
N SER A 413 55.01 41.07 18.08
CA SER A 413 54.89 42.29 18.89
C SER A 413 55.27 43.55 18.13
N VAL A 414 54.88 44.70 18.67
CA VAL A 414 55.29 46.03 18.21
C VAL A 414 55.63 46.91 19.42
N VAL A 415 56.67 47.72 19.28
CA VAL A 415 57.03 48.75 20.26
C VAL A 415 56.32 50.04 19.88
N LEU A 416 55.53 50.57 20.82
CA LEU A 416 54.76 51.80 20.70
C LEU A 416 55.24 52.82 21.73
N ARG A 417 55.08 54.10 21.40
CA ARG A 417 55.28 55.22 22.32
C ARG A 417 54.26 56.33 22.03
N LEU A 418 54.01 57.17 23.02
CA LEU A 418 53.23 58.38 22.83
C LEU A 418 54.12 59.56 22.50
N MET A 419 53.63 60.41 21.61
CA MET A 419 54.22 61.67 21.21
C MET A 419 53.26 62.81 21.57
N ALA A 420 53.79 63.95 22.01
CA ALA A 420 53.02 65.13 22.33
C ALA A 420 53.81 66.42 22.05
N ALA A 421 53.11 67.53 21.80
CA ALA A 421 53.72 68.85 21.65
C ALA A 421 54.10 69.50 23.00
N THR A 422 53.51 69.02 24.10
CA THR A 422 53.74 69.51 25.46
C THR A 422 54.12 68.36 26.38
N SER A 423 54.97 68.65 27.37
CA SER A 423 55.37 67.65 28.35
C SER A 423 54.25 67.35 29.33
N PHE A 424 54.18 66.11 29.81
CA PHE A 424 53.18 65.69 30.78
C PHE A 424 53.75 64.68 31.77
N THR A 425 53.52 64.96 33.05
CA THR A 425 53.88 64.09 34.17
C THR A 425 52.64 63.33 34.65
N GLY A 426 52.51 62.08 34.22
CA GLY A 426 51.44 61.17 34.62
C GLY A 426 51.36 59.96 33.70
N SER A 427 50.47 59.01 33.99
CA SER A 427 50.16 57.88 33.12
C SER A 427 49.11 58.24 32.08
N GLU A 428 49.26 57.71 30.88
CA GLU A 428 48.31 57.87 29.79
C GLU A 428 47.87 56.50 29.25
N TYR A 429 46.63 56.40 28.78
CA TYR A 429 46.07 55.16 28.27
C TYR A 429 45.87 55.23 26.75
N GLY A 430 45.79 54.07 26.12
CA GLY A 430 45.39 54.01 24.72
C GLY A 430 45.09 52.61 24.24
N ARG A 431 44.70 52.51 22.98
CA ARG A 431 44.43 51.25 22.29
C ARG A 431 45.09 51.26 20.92
N ALA A 432 45.60 50.11 20.51
CA ALA A 432 46.21 49.89 19.22
C ALA A 432 45.46 48.81 18.43
N LEU A 433 45.54 48.92 17.12
CA LEU A 433 45.02 48.00 16.12
C LEU A 433 46.17 47.60 15.22
N ALA A 434 46.36 46.31 15.01
CA ALA A 434 47.31 45.77 14.04
C ALA A 434 46.58 44.92 13.00
N ILE A 435 46.80 45.19 11.72
CA ILE A 435 46.22 44.45 10.59
C ILE A 435 47.35 43.87 9.78
N GLY A 436 47.28 42.57 9.48
CA GLY A 436 48.30 41.86 8.71
C GLY A 436 47.78 40.52 8.16
N ARG A 437 48.69 39.60 7.85
CA ARG A 437 48.36 38.26 7.34
C ARG A 437 48.66 37.17 8.36
N TRP A 438 47.87 36.10 8.41
CA TRP A 438 48.15 34.94 9.26
C TRP A 438 48.69 33.71 8.51
N TYR A 439 48.74 33.77 7.17
CA TYR A 439 49.45 32.81 6.31
C TYR A 439 50.03 33.48 5.07
#